data_AF-A0A1M5DFK9-F1
#
_entry.id   AF-A0A1M5DFK9-F1
#
_cell.length_a   1.000
_cell.length_b   1.000
_cell.length_c   1.000
_cell.angle_alpha   90.00
_cell.angle_beta   90.00
_cell.angle_gamma   90.00
#
_symmetry.space_group_name_H-M   'P 1'
#
loop_
_entity.id
_entity.type
_entity.pdbx_description
1 polymer ?
#
loop_
_entity_poly.entity_id
_entity_poly.type
_entity_poly.pdbx_seq_one_letter_code
_entity_poly.pdbx_strand_id
1 'polypeptide(L)'
;MKTDILTQANITGDERGQAMLEFAGSIIIFLMLYLFFITIGLRIADYSAVQKVARDGGRQAAITGDINKGLEKARQTAWMWKLDPGKTNIYFYSENYGQRNFITCEVKYISSPISIF
;
A
#
# COMPACT_ATOMS: atom_id res chain seq x y z
N MET A 1 -31.24 54.53 -25.67
CA MET A 1 -30.12 54.19 -24.77
C MET A 1 -30.64 53.27 -23.67
N LYS A 2 -30.81 51.97 -23.97
CA LYS A 2 -31.34 50.96 -23.02
C LYS A 2 -31.06 49.51 -23.47
N THR A 3 -29.91 49.28 -24.10
CA THR A 3 -29.53 47.97 -24.68
C THR A 3 -28.33 47.33 -23.99
N ASP A 4 -27.61 48.06 -23.12
CA ASP A 4 -26.32 47.57 -22.59
C ASP A 4 -26.45 46.75 -21.28
N ILE A 5 -27.57 46.86 -20.57
CA ILE A 5 -27.74 46.25 -19.23
C ILE A 5 -28.08 44.76 -19.30
N LEU A 6 -28.81 44.32 -20.34
CA LEU A 6 -29.21 42.92 -20.51
C LEU A 6 -28.05 42.04 -21.00
N THR A 7 -27.16 42.60 -21.82
CA THR A 7 -25.98 41.88 -22.35
C THR A 7 -24.94 41.66 -21.27
N GLN A 8 -24.75 42.63 -20.37
CA GLN A 8 -23.76 42.56 -19.30
C GLN A 8 -24.13 41.54 -18.21
N ALA A 9 -25.42 41.37 -17.91
CA ALA A 9 -25.92 40.37 -16.98
C ALA A 9 -25.75 38.93 -17.51
N ASN A 10 -25.90 38.73 -18.82
CA ASN A 10 -25.73 37.43 -19.46
C ASN A 10 -24.26 36.97 -19.47
N ILE A 11 -23.32 37.89 -19.74
CA ILE A 11 -21.87 37.61 -19.74
C ILE A 11 -21.36 37.33 -18.31
N THR A 12 -21.82 38.10 -17.31
CA THR A 12 -21.42 37.91 -15.90
C THR A 12 -21.96 36.59 -15.31
N GLY A 13 -23.10 36.10 -15.80
CA GLY A 13 -23.67 34.81 -15.41
C GLY A 13 -22.89 33.62 -15.98
N ASP A 14 -22.39 33.76 -17.20
CA ASP A 14 -21.64 32.71 -17.92
C ASP A 14 -20.24 32.50 -17.31
N GLU A 15 -19.54 33.58 -16.94
CA GLU A 15 -18.24 33.51 -16.25
C GLU A 15 -18.33 32.82 -14.87
N ARG A 16 -19.43 33.04 -14.12
CA ARG A 16 -19.67 32.36 -12.84
C ARG A 16 -20.03 30.89 -13.02
N GLY A 17 -20.80 30.54 -14.05
CA GLY A 17 -21.13 29.17 -14.39
C GLY A 17 -19.89 28.38 -14.84
N GLN A 18 -19.03 29.00 -15.65
CA GLN A 18 -17.76 28.43 -16.08
C GLN A 18 -16.81 28.20 -14.89
N ALA A 19 -16.67 29.18 -14.00
CA ALA A 19 -15.85 29.02 -12.80
C ALA A 19 -16.34 27.88 -11.89
N MET A 20 -17.66 27.72 -11.78
CA MET A 20 -18.28 26.65 -10.99
C MET A 20 -18.06 25.27 -11.65
N LEU A 21 -18.07 25.20 -12.98
CA LEU A 21 -17.79 23.98 -13.76
C LEU A 21 -16.30 23.58 -13.67
N GLU A 22 -15.39 24.55 -13.79
CA GLU A 22 -13.94 24.32 -13.63
C GLU A 22 -13.61 23.83 -12.20
N PHE A 23 -14.27 24.40 -11.20
CA PHE A 23 -14.15 23.93 -9.82
C PHE A 23 -14.65 22.50 -9.64
N ALA A 24 -15.82 22.16 -10.19
CA ALA A 24 -16.35 20.80 -10.16
C ALA A 24 -15.43 19.79 -10.87
N GLY A 25 -14.85 20.17 -12.01
CA GLY A 25 -13.85 19.38 -12.72
C GLY A 25 -12.58 19.15 -11.88
N SER A 26 -12.12 20.17 -11.17
CA SER A 26 -10.93 20.06 -10.30
C SER A 26 -11.12 19.04 -9.18
N ILE A 27 -12.34 18.94 -8.60
CA ILE A 27 -12.65 17.98 -7.53
C ILE A 27 -12.49 16.54 -8.02
N ILE A 28 -12.91 16.24 -9.25
CA ILE A 28 -12.78 14.90 -9.83
C ILE A 28 -11.29 14.53 -9.94
N ILE A 29 -10.45 15.46 -10.39
CA ILE A 29 -9.00 15.26 -10.50
C ILE A 29 -8.40 15.03 -9.11
N PHE A 30 -8.78 15.83 -8.11
CA PHE A 30 -8.31 15.64 -6.73
C PHE A 30 -8.75 14.30 -6.14
N LEU A 31 -9.97 13.85 -6.41
CA LEU A 31 -10.45 12.54 -5.97
C LEU A 31 -9.65 11.40 -6.62
N MET A 32 -9.35 11.48 -7.93
CA MET A 32 -8.52 10.48 -8.59
C MET A 32 -7.09 10.44 -8.02
N LEU A 33 -6.49 11.61 -7.80
CA LEU A 33 -5.17 11.72 -7.15
C LEU A 33 -5.20 11.15 -5.73
N TYR A 34 -6.25 11.44 -4.96
CA TYR A 34 -6.40 10.90 -3.61
C TYR A 34 -6.46 9.37 -3.62
N LEU A 35 -7.29 8.77 -4.48
CA LEU A 35 -7.38 7.31 -4.61
C LEU A 35 -6.05 6.69 -5.07
N PHE A 36 -5.34 7.37 -5.97
CA PHE A 36 -4.01 6.97 -6.40
C PHE A 36 -3.01 6.96 -5.24
N PHE A 37 -2.96 8.01 -4.42
CA PHE A 37 -2.09 8.06 -3.24
C PHE A 37 -2.44 7.00 -2.21
N ILE A 38 -3.72 6.73 -1.97
CA ILE A 38 -4.16 5.64 -1.09
C ILE A 38 -3.65 4.29 -1.62
N THR A 39 -3.77 4.05 -2.92
CA THR A 39 -3.31 2.81 -3.56
C THR A 39 -1.80 2.64 -3.40
N ILE A 40 -1.02 3.70 -3.60
CA ILE A 40 0.44 3.68 -3.37
C ILE A 40 0.76 3.44 -1.90
N GLY A 41 0.07 4.13 -0.98
CA GLY A 41 0.29 4.00 0.46
C GLY A 41 0.08 2.57 0.94
N LEU A 42 -0.99 1.92 0.46
CA LEU A 42 -1.25 0.50 0.76
C LEU A 42 -0.13 -0.41 0.23
N ARG A 43 0.39 -0.16 -0.98
CA ARG A 43 1.52 -0.93 -1.53
C ARG A 43 2.81 -0.76 -0.73
N ILE A 44 3.10 0.46 -0.29
CA ILE A 44 4.28 0.73 0.55
C ILE A 44 4.13 0.03 1.90
N ALA A 45 2.93 0.04 2.49
CA ALA A 45 2.65 -0.65 3.74
C ALA A 45 2.88 -2.16 3.61
N ASP A 46 2.32 -2.81 2.57
CA ASP A 46 2.53 -4.23 2.25
C ASP A 46 4.04 -4.56 2.13
N TYR A 47 4.77 -3.77 1.34
CA TYR A 47 6.20 -4.00 1.13
C TYR A 47 7.00 -3.91 2.44
N SER A 48 6.71 -2.90 3.25
CA SER A 48 7.37 -2.73 4.55
C SER A 48 7.03 -3.86 5.54
N ALA A 49 5.81 -4.39 5.48
CA ALA A 49 5.34 -5.50 6.30
C ALA A 49 6.09 -6.79 5.94
N VAL A 50 6.17 -7.13 4.65
CA VAL A 50 6.86 -8.33 4.16
C VAL A 50 8.32 -8.35 4.59
N GLN A 51 9.02 -7.23 4.45
CA GLN A 51 10.41 -7.10 4.90
C GLN A 51 10.56 -7.31 6.41
N LYS A 52 9.63 -6.79 7.22
CA LYS A 52 9.64 -6.97 8.67
C LYS A 52 9.40 -8.42 9.06
N VAL A 53 8.46 -9.11 8.40
CA VAL A 53 8.20 -10.55 8.59
C VAL A 53 9.45 -11.37 8.33
N ALA A 54 10.10 -11.15 7.17
CA ALA A 54 11.30 -11.88 6.80
C ALA A 54 12.43 -11.65 7.81
N ARG A 55 12.63 -10.38 8.21
CA ARG A 55 13.68 -9.97 9.15
C ARG A 55 13.46 -10.55 10.55
N ASP A 56 12.27 -10.44 11.10
CA ASP A 56 11.97 -10.93 12.46
C ASP A 56 12.03 -12.45 12.54
N GLY A 57 11.45 -13.12 11.54
CA GLY A 57 11.49 -14.59 11.44
C GLY A 57 12.91 -15.12 11.27
N GLY A 58 13.67 -14.53 10.34
CA GLY A 58 15.07 -14.89 10.11
C GLY A 58 15.94 -14.65 11.34
N ARG A 59 15.77 -13.51 12.02
CA ARG A 59 16.51 -13.21 13.26
C ARG A 59 16.19 -14.21 14.36
N GLN A 60 14.91 -14.54 14.54
CA GLN A 60 14.50 -15.48 15.58
C GLN A 60 15.06 -16.89 15.31
N ALA A 61 14.99 -17.35 14.05
CA ALA A 61 15.57 -18.63 13.66
C ALA A 61 17.09 -18.65 13.87
N ALA A 62 17.79 -17.59 13.48
CA ALA A 62 19.24 -17.47 13.65
C ALA A 62 19.69 -17.46 15.12
N ILE A 63 18.96 -16.76 16.00
CA ILE A 63 19.29 -16.68 17.42
C ILE A 63 19.00 -18.00 18.14
N THR A 64 17.89 -18.64 17.79
CA THR A 64 17.45 -19.86 18.50
C THR A 64 17.99 -21.15 17.92
N GLY A 65 18.50 -21.11 16.68
CA GLY A 65 18.86 -22.30 15.91
C GLY A 65 17.66 -23.15 15.51
N ASP A 66 16.43 -22.67 15.74
CA ASP A 66 15.19 -23.42 15.53
C ASP A 66 14.32 -22.72 14.48
N ILE A 67 14.17 -23.38 13.34
CA ILE A 67 13.35 -22.90 12.22
C ILE A 67 11.88 -22.76 12.63
N ASN A 68 11.36 -23.64 13.50
CA ASN A 68 9.96 -23.60 13.92
C ASN A 68 9.66 -22.34 14.73
N LYS A 69 10.57 -21.93 15.63
CA LYS A 69 10.45 -20.67 16.37
C LYS A 69 10.56 -19.45 15.45
N GLY A 70 11.43 -19.52 14.44
CA GLY A 70 11.49 -18.52 13.39
C GLY A 70 10.19 -18.36 12.63
N LEU A 71 9.59 -19.48 12.23
CA LEU A 71 8.35 -19.52 11.48
C LEU A 71 7.14 -19.07 12.31
N GLU A 72 7.08 -19.44 13.58
CA GLU A 72 6.08 -18.92 14.51
C GLU A 72 6.19 -17.40 14.63
N LYS A 73 7.41 -16.87 14.81
CA LYS A 73 7.64 -15.44 14.90
C LYS A 73 7.29 -14.71 13.61
N ALA A 74 7.64 -15.27 12.46
CA ALA A 74 7.28 -14.73 11.16
C ALA A 74 5.76 -14.65 10.98
N ARG A 75 5.02 -15.71 11.36
CA ARG A 75 3.54 -15.71 11.32
C ARG A 75 2.92 -14.70 12.27
N GLN A 76 3.46 -14.56 13.48
CA GLN A 76 3.01 -13.54 14.45
C GLN A 76 3.22 -12.12 13.91
N THR A 77 4.40 -11.84 13.34
CA THR A 77 4.68 -10.54 12.71
C THR A 77 3.75 -10.33 11.50
N ALA A 78 3.52 -11.34 10.66
CA ALA A 78 2.62 -11.22 9.52
C ALA A 78 1.18 -10.88 9.94
N TRP A 79 0.69 -11.52 11.01
CA TRP A 79 -0.61 -11.21 11.60
C TRP A 79 -0.69 -9.79 12.17
N MET A 80 0.35 -9.35 12.89
CA MET A 80 0.43 -7.99 13.43
C MET A 80 0.36 -6.91 12.34
N TRP A 81 0.96 -7.20 11.18
CA TRP A 81 0.94 -6.32 10.01
C TRP A 81 -0.28 -6.51 9.10
N LYS A 82 -1.24 -7.35 9.50
CA LYS A 82 -2.47 -7.65 8.76
C LYS A 82 -2.24 -8.19 7.35
N LEU A 83 -1.13 -8.91 7.14
CA LEU A 83 -0.90 -9.61 5.88
C LEU A 83 -1.88 -10.78 5.76
N ASP A 84 -2.51 -10.90 4.61
CA ASP A 84 -3.45 -11.99 4.32
C ASP A 84 -2.70 -13.34 4.31
N PRO A 85 -3.07 -14.31 5.18
CA PRO A 85 -2.43 -15.61 5.22
C PRO A 85 -2.60 -16.41 3.94
N GLY A 86 -3.67 -16.17 3.16
CA GLY A 86 -3.89 -16.81 1.86
C GLY A 86 -2.97 -16.28 0.76
N LYS A 87 -2.36 -15.10 0.96
CA LYS A 87 -1.46 -14.45 0.00
C LYS A 87 -0.01 -14.41 0.46
N THR A 88 0.28 -14.91 1.66
CA THR A 88 1.60 -14.86 2.30
C THR A 88 2.16 -16.26 2.47
N ASN A 89 3.23 -16.57 1.75
CA ASN A 89 3.98 -17.81 1.92
C ASN A 89 5.35 -17.53 2.54
N ILE A 90 5.68 -18.25 3.60
CA ILE A 90 6.93 -18.08 4.35
C ILE A 90 7.71 -19.39 4.25
N TYR A 91 8.94 -19.31 3.75
CA TYR A 91 9.85 -20.43 3.59
C TYR A 91 11.12 -20.18 4.38
N PHE A 92 11.69 -21.25 4.92
CA PHE A 92 12.98 -21.23 5.58
C PHE A 92 13.90 -22.24 4.93
N TYR A 93 15.13 -21.81 4.67
CA TYR A 93 16.20 -22.66 4.17
C TYR A 93 17.35 -22.57 5.16
N SER A 94 17.98 -23.70 5.46
CA SER A 94 19.20 -23.76 6.26
C SER A 94 20.30 -24.36 5.39
N GLU A 95 21.39 -23.62 5.26
CA GLU A 95 22.56 -24.03 4.50
C GLU A 95 23.78 -23.97 5.42
N ASN A 96 24.53 -25.08 5.47
CA ASN A 96 25.76 -25.14 6.24
C ASN A 96 26.95 -24.92 5.30
N TYR A 97 27.73 -23.87 5.54
CA TYR A 97 28.99 -23.61 4.84
C TYR A 97 30.13 -23.68 5.85
N GLY A 98 30.82 -24.83 5.86
CA GLY A 98 31.89 -25.11 6.81
C GLY A 98 31.36 -25.12 8.24
N GLN A 99 31.84 -24.19 9.07
CA GLN A 99 31.40 -24.04 10.47
C GLN A 99 30.24 -23.04 10.64
N ARG A 100 29.78 -22.37 9.57
CA ARG A 100 28.69 -21.39 9.65
C ARG A 100 27.39 -22.01 9.17
N ASN A 101 26.36 -21.92 10.01
CA ASN A 101 24.99 -22.23 9.61
C ASN A 101 24.30 -20.93 9.18
N PHE A 102 23.85 -20.89 7.93
CA PHE A 102 23.06 -19.80 7.36
C PHE A 102 21.60 -20.20 7.39
N ILE A 103 20.76 -19.32 7.92
CA ILE A 103 19.31 -19.48 7.88
C ILE A 103 18.73 -18.34 7.05
N THR A 104 18.11 -18.71 5.93
CA THR A 104 17.45 -17.78 5.01
C THR A 104 15.95 -17.87 5.21
N CYS A 105 15.32 -16.72 5.47
CA CYS A 105 13.87 -16.58 5.51
C CYS A 105 13.40 -15.90 4.22
N GLU A 106 12.61 -16.61 3.42
CA GLU A 106 12.01 -16.09 2.19
C GLU A 106 10.51 -15.88 2.43
N VAL A 107 10.03 -14.67 2.16
CA VAL A 107 8.61 -14.33 2.27
C VAL A 107 8.10 -13.91 0.90
N LYS A 108 7.17 -14.70 0.35
CA LYS A 108 6.47 -14.39 -0.90
C LYS A 108 5.11 -13.84 -0.56
N TYR A 109 4.82 -12.64 -1.05
CA TYR A 109 3.53 -12.00 -0.86
C TYR A 109 2.95 -11.53 -2.20
N ILE A 110 1.70 -11.89 -2.44
CA ILE A 110 0.96 -11.46 -3.63
C ILE A 110 0.10 -10.26 -3.23
N SER A 111 0.61 -9.05 -3.43
CA SER A 111 -0.22 -7.84 -3.29
C SER A 111 -1.34 -7.85 -4.32
N SER A 112 -2.56 -7.59 -3.86
CA SER A 112 -3.64 -7.11 -4.71
C SER A 112 -3.98 -5.68 -4.26
N PRO A 113 -3.96 -4.68 -5.15
CA PRO A 113 -4.25 -3.29 -4.77
C PRO A 113 -5.74 -3.11 -4.40
N ILE A 114 -6.56 -4.11 -4.70
CA ILE A 114 -7.99 -4.13 -4.47
C ILE A 114 -8.30 -5.52 -3.90
N SER A 115 -8.43 -5.63 -2.58
CA SER A 115 -9.29 -6.66 -2.01
C SER A 115 -10.72 -6.13 -2.15
N ILE A 116 -11.44 -6.58 -3.18
CA ILE A 116 -12.89 -6.44 -3.20
C ILE A 116 -13.38 -7.15 -1.94
N PHE A 117 -14.05 -6.38 -1.07
CA PHE A 117 -14.77 -6.86 0.11
C PHE A 117 -15.70 -8.02 -0.25
#